data_AF-A0AAP5QJU2-F1
#
_entry.id   AF-A0AAP5QJU2-F1
#
_cell.length_a   1.000
_cell.length_b   1.000
_cell.length_c   1.000
_cell.angle_alpha   90.00
_cell.angle_beta   90.00
_cell.angle_gamma   90.00
#
_symmetry.space_group_name_H-M   'P 1'
#
loop_
_entity.id
_entity.type
_entity.pdbx_description
1 polymer ?
#
loop_
_entity_poly.entity_id
_entity_poly.type
_entity_poly.pdbx_seq_one_letter_code
_entity_poly.pdbx_strand_id
1 'polypeptide(L)' 'MDYTKLLEEKYPISIIQYVRQREGLDKEDDSMDKEILKMSKSEVFRDVLAWNGLLGGWDSIIKNWVKSIYGIDLDDFEK' A
#
# COMPACT_ATOMS: atom_id res chain seq x y z
N MET A 1 21.77 3.63 1.15
CA MET A 1 20.69 4.05 2.07
C MET A 1 19.81 2.83 2.24
N ASP A 2 19.46 2.49 3.47
CA ASP A 2 18.59 1.34 3.75
C ASP A 2 17.14 1.80 3.56
N TYR A 3 16.56 1.50 2.40
CA TYR A 3 15.19 1.90 2.07
C TYR A 3 14.15 1.06 2.80
N THR A 4 14.47 -0.21 3.05
CA THR A 4 13.64 -1.14 3.85
C THR A 4 13.36 -0.56 5.22
N LYS A 5 14.40 -0.11 5.93
CA LYS A 5 14.24 0.49 7.25
C LYS A 5 13.36 1.74 7.26
N LEU A 6 13.45 2.58 6.24
CA LEU A 6 12.60 3.79 6.11
C LEU A 6 11.14 3.42 5.83
N LEU A 7 10.90 2.35 5.08
CA LEU A 7 9.55 1.85 4.87
C LEU A 7 8.96 1.25 6.14
N GLU A 8 9.76 0.55 6.95
CA GLU A 8 9.34 -0.02 8.23
C GLU A 8 8.93 1.07 9.26
N GLU A 9 9.46 2.28 9.15
CA GLU A 9 9.01 3.44 9.93
C GLU A 9 7.62 3.96 9.49
N LYS A 10 7.22 3.69 8.24
CA LYS A 10 5.91 4.11 7.68
C LYS A 10 4.84 3.03 7.75
N TYR A 11 5.23 1.78 7.48
CA TYR A 11 4.32 0.65 7.33
C TYR A 11 4.90 -0.61 7.98
N PRO A 12 4.05 -1.49 8.54
CA PRO A 12 4.49 -2.82 8.95
C PRO A 12 5.11 -3.60 7.77
N ILE A 13 6.11 -4.43 8.03
CA ILE A 13 6.83 -5.20 6.99
C ILE A 13 5.90 -6.04 6.12
N SER A 14 4.82 -6.60 6.68
CA SER A 14 3.84 -7.38 5.93
C SER A 14 3.16 -6.57 4.81
N ILE A 15 2.92 -5.27 5.01
CA ILE A 15 2.37 -4.38 3.99
C ILE A 15 3.38 -4.19 2.85
N ILE A 16 4.65 -3.95 3.20
CA ILE A 16 5.72 -3.77 2.22
C ILE A 16 5.89 -5.04 1.38
N GLN A 17 5.86 -6.20 2.02
CA GLN A 17 5.95 -7.51 1.36
C GLN A 17 4.83 -7.72 0.34
N TYR A 18 3.59 -7.33 0.63
CA TYR A 18 2.49 -7.40 -0.35
C TYR A 18 2.71 -6.51 -1.56
N VAL A 19 3.27 -5.30 -1.36
CA VAL A 19 3.58 -4.40 -2.48
C VAL A 19 4.72 -4.96 -3.35
N ARG A 20 5.79 -5.50 -2.74
CA ARG A 20 6.85 -6.20 -3.48
C ARG A 20 6.31 -7.33 -4.33
N GLN A 21 5.46 -8.17 -3.74
CA GLN A 21 4.83 -9.29 -4.44
C GLN A 21 3.87 -8.84 -5.54
N ARG A 22 3.20 -7.69 -5.37
CA ARG A 22 2.38 -7.08 -6.42
C ARG A 22 3.20 -6.66 -7.63
N GLU A 23 4.46 -6.25 -7.43
CA GLU A 23 5.44 -5.96 -8.47
C GLU A 23 6.08 -7.23 -9.08
N GLY A 24 5.67 -8.42 -8.63
CA GLY A 24 6.18 -9.70 -9.11
C GLY A 24 7.50 -10.14 -8.47
N LEU A 25 7.89 -9.51 -7.36
CA LEU A 25 9.11 -9.85 -6.61
C LEU A 25 8.85 -10.92 -5.55
N ASP A 26 9.91 -11.55 -5.06
CA ASP A 26 9.83 -12.30 -3.81
C ASP A 26 9.54 -11.34 -2.64
N LYS A 27 8.87 -11.82 -1.60
CA LYS A 27 8.53 -10.99 -0.43
C LYS A 27 9.76 -10.39 0.25
N GLU A 28 10.92 -11.06 0.22
CA GLU A 28 12.15 -10.55 0.83
C GLU A 28 13.04 -9.77 -0.17
N ASP A 29 12.63 -9.62 -1.42
CA ASP A 29 13.37 -8.86 -2.43
C ASP A 29 13.09 -7.35 -2.28
N ASP A 30 14.09 -6.62 -1.80
CA ASP A 30 14.04 -5.18 -1.50
C ASP A 30 14.49 -4.28 -2.65
N SER A 31 14.69 -4.83 -3.85
CA SER A 31 15.22 -4.10 -5.01
C SER A 31 14.36 -2.90 -5.44
N MET A 32 13.07 -2.91 -5.11
CA MET A 32 12.11 -1.85 -5.45
C MET A 32 11.71 -0.94 -4.27
N ASP A 33 12.28 -1.14 -3.08
CA ASP A 33 11.86 -0.41 -1.86
C ASP A 33 12.01 1.11 -1.99
N LYS A 34 13.00 1.58 -2.75
CA LYS A 34 13.17 3.01 -3.06
C LYS A 34 11.98 3.58 -3.82
N GLU A 35 11.41 2.82 -4.76
CA GLU A 35 10.25 3.25 -5.55
C GLU A 35 8.97 3.13 -4.72
N ILE A 36 8.84 2.06 -3.93
CA ILE A 36 7.73 1.88 -2.98
C ILE A 36 7.68 3.05 -1.98
N LEU A 37 8.83 3.56 -1.53
CA LEU A 37 8.90 4.68 -0.61
C LEU A 37 8.33 5.99 -1.18
N LYS A 38 8.29 6.13 -2.51
CA LYS A 38 7.74 7.30 -3.22
C LYS A 38 6.25 7.17 -3.50
N MET A 39 5.68 5.97 -3.39
CA MET A 39 4.25 5.74 -3.60
C MET A 39 3.42 6.48 -2.55
N SER A 40 2.25 6.95 -2.97
CA SER A 40 1.26 7.45 -2.02
C SER A 40 0.66 6.29 -1.19
N LYS A 41 0.08 6.59 -0.03
CA LYS A 41 -0.67 5.59 0.76
C LYS A 41 -1.81 5.00 -0.06
N SER A 42 -2.43 5.78 -0.96
CA SER A 42 -3.46 5.29 -1.88
C SER A 42 -2.94 4.23 -2.84
N GLU A 43 -1.76 4.44 -3.41
CA GLU A 43 -1.12 3.47 -4.31
C GLU A 43 -0.74 2.20 -3.54
N VAL A 44 -0.11 2.35 -2.37
CA VAL A 44 0.23 1.22 -1.48
C VAL A 44 -1.03 0.44 -1.10
N PHE A 45 -2.11 1.12 -0.73
CA PHE A 45 -3.37 0.48 -0.35
C PHE A 45 -3.97 -0.32 -1.51
N ARG A 46 -4.00 0.27 -2.72
CA ARG A 46 -4.47 -0.41 -3.94
C ARG A 46 -3.66 -1.68 -4.21
N ASP A 47 -2.35 -1.61 -4.06
CA ASP A 47 -1.47 -2.73 -4.40
C ASP A 47 -1.57 -3.86 -3.36
N VAL A 48 -1.72 -3.52 -2.08
CA VAL A 48 -2.04 -4.49 -1.02
C VAL A 48 -3.35 -5.21 -1.29
N LEU A 49 -4.41 -4.48 -1.65
CA LEU A 49 -5.71 -5.08 -1.97
C LEU A 49 -5.62 -5.99 -3.19
N ALA A 50 -4.95 -5.54 -4.25
CA ALA A 50 -4.76 -6.31 -5.46
C ALA A 50 -4.02 -7.62 -5.19
N TRP A 51 -2.95 -7.59 -4.40
CA TRP A 51 -2.22 -8.80 -3.99
C TRP A 51 -3.10 -9.79 -3.22
N ASN A 52 -4.03 -9.28 -2.40
CA ASN A 52 -4.98 -10.09 -1.64
C ASN A 52 -6.25 -10.50 -2.46
N GLY A 53 -6.21 -10.36 -3.79
CA GLY A 53 -7.28 -10.81 -4.69
C GLY A 53 -8.44 -9.82 -4.87
N LEU A 54 -8.36 -8.63 -4.26
CA LEU A 54 -9.36 -7.57 -4.39
C LEU A 54 -8.99 -6.67 -5.58
N LEU A 55 -9.17 -7.21 -6.79
CA LEU A 55 -8.85 -6.56 -8.07
C LEU A 55 -10.02 -5.71 -8.62
N GLY A 56 -9.71 -4.69 -9.43
CA GLY A 56 -10.73 -3.99 -10.22
C GLY A 56 -11.48 -2.87 -9.49
N GLY A 57 -10.77 -2.05 -8.71
CA GLY A 57 -11.32 -0.84 -8.09
C GLY A 57 -11.82 -1.01 -6.66
N TRP A 58 -11.49 -2.14 -6.02
CA TRP A 58 -11.81 -2.37 -4.61
C TRP A 58 -11.21 -1.34 -3.66
N ASP A 59 -10.10 -0.71 -4.03
CA ASP A 59 -9.50 0.40 -3.29
C ASP A 59 -10.48 1.56 -3.15
N SER A 60 -11.10 1.99 -4.24
CA SER A 60 -12.11 3.05 -4.22
C SER A 60 -13.37 2.61 -3.47
N ILE A 61 -13.84 1.37 -3.68
CA ILE A 61 -15.04 0.84 -3.01
C ILE A 61 -14.84 0.82 -1.50
N ILE A 62 -13.72 0.29 -1.00
CA ILE A 62 -13.44 0.20 0.43
C ILE A 62 -13.23 1.59 1.03
N LYS A 63 -12.51 2.50 0.36
CA LYS A 63 -12.40 3.90 0.82
C LYS A 63 -13.77 4.56 0.94
N ASN A 64 -14.66 4.37 -0.04
CA ASN A 64 -16.03 4.88 0.00
C ASN A 64 -16.85 4.27 1.13
N TRP A 65 -16.68 2.98 1.43
CA TRP A 65 -17.32 2.34 2.59
C TRP A 65 -16.82 2.94 3.90
N VAL A 66 -15.51 3.11 4.07
CA VAL A 66 -14.93 3.73 5.26
C VAL A 66 -15.46 5.14 5.46
N LYS A 67 -15.51 5.93 4.39
CA LYS A 67 -16.09 7.28 4.40
C LYS A 67 -17.58 7.27 4.76
N SER A 68 -18.35 6.35 4.19
CA SER A 68 -19.81 6.30 4.39
C SER A 68 -20.20 5.80 5.79
N ILE A 69 -19.45 4.84 6.34
CA ILE A 69 -19.74 4.19 7.63
C ILE A 69 -19.14 4.97 8.80
N TYR A 70 -17.89 5.40 8.66
CA TYR A 70 -17.12 6.03 9.74
C TYR A 70 -16.96 7.54 9.57
N GLY A 71 -17.34 8.10 8.43
CA GLY A 71 -17.14 9.53 8.14
C GLY A 71 -15.68 9.90 7.87
N ILE A 72 -14.79 8.92 7.69
CA ILE A 72 -13.36 9.15 7.51
C ILE A 72 -13.03 9.10 6.02
N ASP A 73 -12.60 10.22 5.46
CA ASP A 73 -12.06 10.27 4.10
C ASP A 73 -10.57 9.94 4.12
N LEU A 74 -10.20 8.75 3.62
CA LEU A 74 -8.81 8.30 3.64
C LEU A 74 -7.92 9.10 2.68
N ASP A 75 -8.49 9.71 1.63
CA ASP A 75 -7.74 10.48 0.64
C ASP A 75 -7.36 11.88 1.17
N ASP A 76 -8.04 12.38 2.21
CA ASP A 76 -7.70 13.65 2.86
C ASP A 76 -6.39 13.57 3.65
N PHE A 77 -5.94 12.36 4.02
CA PHE A 77 -4.66 12.14 4.73
C PHE A 77 -3.44 12.06 3.80
N GLU A 78 -3.63 12.34 2.51
CA GLU A 78 -2.56 12.42 1.49
C GLU A 78 -2.14 13.86 1.14
N LYS A 79 -2.85 14.87 1.66
CA LYS A 79 -2.59 16.30 1.40
C LYS A 79 -1.46 16.88 2.23
#